data_AF-A0A3D5A1R8-F1
#
_entry.id   AF-A0A3D5A1R8-F1
#
_cell.length_a   1.000
_cell.length_b   1.000
_cell.length_c   1.000
_cell.angle_alpha   90.00
_cell.angle_beta   90.00
_cell.angle_gamma   90.00
#
_symmetry.space_group_name_H-M   'P 1'
#
loop_
_entity.id
_entity.type
_entity.pdbx_description
1 polymer ?
#
loop_
_entity_poly.entity_id
_entity_poly.type
_entity_poly.pdbx_seq_one_letter_code
_entity_poly.pdbx_strand_id
1 'polypeptide(L)'
;MVLSMLIPLVLAAQAPQGDVTIKTEHLTVTMTAKAGWTIRTIDYDGTRMLVDAGGQGAVYQAKGGEWMGSAMAGGEEVTDCDITADTLLANPQKHYDIGGEKVQVKKTSTIGKMAHTAETTFEGDLFIQKHTFTATEDIDLGAFYAFIYSVAPTTTNYLAKKLDGSETEGSFKGGGGYPLDADVEWVAQYDSNAQKGLICYYITRLDAAGATRIWDQPTYHKFFAQPFVGLMPKDTSVEYRMVMKFFSAPPDAWKATVGQEVAALEQRFPVEGAAQVEQPRLYGEGVPENGVLTVKVGDYTVDFAAEQAWTIDSFSFDGNEIGGATGFYGTVLIPQGGNWIGTGHTEGGREIVNAVTLIVDGQEQPIAVDKTIEADEVTLIKDSMIHSFRARTTITVGKDDVYQRQELEAVEDMDIKLMYLFMHCWSHTTTKWFAELPDGQTTQGELVEKGFQINQDTRWIAEFEPNWSMGIIGYTPKVATGPGSGTKIWVVPDRYHKHYTQRIAGAGEQFKAGDRLDYEMIVTGVRDETGDWTKTQAAAAALKEKYPPKE
;
A
#
# COMPACT_ATOMS: atom_id res chain seq x y z
N MET A 1 -20.78 -6.17 55.94
CA MET A 1 -20.57 -5.82 54.52
C MET A 1 -20.34 -4.32 54.48
N VAL A 2 -19.06 -3.89 54.55
CA VAL A 2 -18.70 -2.46 54.51
C VAL A 2 -18.55 -2.11 53.03
N LEU A 3 -19.44 -1.26 52.53
CA LEU A 3 -19.39 -0.74 51.17
C LEU A 3 -18.26 0.30 51.13
N SER A 4 -17.05 -0.13 50.80
CA SER A 4 -15.94 0.80 50.53
C SER A 4 -16.27 1.58 49.27
N MET A 5 -16.67 2.84 49.40
CA MET A 5 -16.74 3.76 48.27
C MET A 5 -15.30 3.96 47.74
N LEU A 6 -15.02 3.39 46.57
CA LEU A 6 -13.84 3.75 45.77
C LEU A 6 -14.04 5.20 45.30
N ILE A 7 -13.32 6.14 45.88
CA ILE A 7 -13.21 7.49 45.34
C ILE A 7 -12.05 7.45 44.34
N PRO A 8 -12.27 7.63 43.03
CA PRO A 8 -11.19 7.75 42.07
C PRO A 8 -10.37 9.00 42.44
N LEU A 9 -9.12 8.78 42.83
CA LEU A 9 -8.20 9.88 43.10
C LEU A 9 -7.59 10.31 41.77
N VAL A 10 -8.00 11.48 41.26
CA VAL A 10 -7.40 12.09 40.07
C VAL A 10 -6.20 12.92 40.50
N LEU A 11 -5.01 12.58 40.01
CA LEU A 11 -3.80 13.41 40.12
C LEU A 11 -3.86 14.56 39.10
N ALA A 12 -4.75 15.53 39.31
CA ALA A 12 -4.87 16.68 38.41
C ALA A 12 -3.91 17.81 38.80
N ALA A 13 -3.00 18.19 37.89
CA ALA A 13 -2.60 19.57 37.53
C ALA A 13 -1.17 19.68 36.95
N GLN A 14 -0.31 18.68 37.15
CA GLN A 14 1.02 18.63 36.54
C GLN A 14 1.36 17.18 36.22
N ALA A 15 1.81 16.93 34.98
CA ALA A 15 2.33 15.63 34.60
C ALA A 15 3.36 15.19 35.66
N PRO A 16 3.34 13.92 36.10
CA PRO A 16 4.31 13.44 37.08
C PRO A 16 5.73 13.76 36.61
N GLN A 17 6.70 13.71 37.53
CA GLN A 17 8.12 13.85 37.20
C GLN A 17 8.80 12.53 37.55
N GLY A 18 9.67 12.03 36.66
CA GLY A 18 10.39 10.77 36.84
C GLY A 18 9.72 9.58 36.15
N ASP A 19 9.75 8.43 36.81
CA ASP A 19 9.28 7.15 36.26
C ASP A 19 7.99 6.70 36.97
N VAL A 20 7.13 6.00 36.25
CA VAL A 20 5.93 5.35 36.81
C VAL A 20 6.07 3.85 36.55
N THR A 21 5.85 3.05 37.58
CA THR A 21 5.69 1.61 37.47
C THR A 21 4.21 1.27 37.65
N ILE A 22 3.60 0.70 36.61
CA ILE A 22 2.23 0.19 36.63
C ILE A 22 2.27 -1.31 36.86
N LYS A 23 1.47 -1.81 37.81
CA LYS A 23 1.35 -3.23 38.14
C LYS A 23 -0.10 -3.69 37.99
N THR A 24 -0.31 -4.70 37.16
CA THR A 24 -1.56 -5.48 37.13
C THR A 24 -1.30 -6.85 37.76
N GLU A 25 -2.25 -7.78 37.64
CA GLU A 25 -2.04 -9.18 38.05
C GLU A 25 -0.79 -9.79 37.39
N HIS A 26 -0.60 -9.54 36.09
CA HIS A 26 0.44 -10.20 35.31
C HIS A 26 1.53 -9.27 34.77
N LEU A 27 1.27 -7.96 34.71
CA LEU A 27 2.18 -7.00 34.07
C LEU A 27 2.87 -6.13 35.10
N THR A 28 4.18 -5.91 34.90
CA THR A 28 4.91 -4.78 35.48
C THR A 28 5.44 -3.92 34.34
N VAL A 29 4.92 -2.70 34.23
CA VAL A 29 5.18 -1.78 33.12
C VAL A 29 5.91 -0.56 33.64
N THR A 30 7.00 -0.15 32.99
CA THR A 30 7.70 1.10 33.31
C THR A 30 7.45 2.13 32.22
N MET A 31 7.00 3.32 32.63
CA MET A 31 6.82 4.49 31.77
C MET A 31 7.67 5.64 32.33
N THR A 32 8.23 6.50 31.47
CA THR A 32 9.14 7.56 31.94
C THR A 32 8.78 8.92 31.38
N ALA A 33 8.85 9.95 32.22
CA ALA A 33 8.64 11.35 31.80
C ALA A 33 9.62 11.77 30.70
N LYS A 34 10.88 11.33 30.80
CA LYS A 34 11.94 11.63 29.82
C LYS A 34 11.60 11.12 28.42
N ALA A 35 10.81 10.05 28.33
CA ALA A 35 10.32 9.51 27.08
C ALA A 35 8.88 9.94 26.76
N GLY A 36 8.39 11.04 27.33
CA GLY A 36 7.03 11.53 27.10
C GLY A 36 5.96 10.57 27.63
N TRP A 37 6.20 9.93 28.77
CA TRP A 37 5.26 8.95 29.37
C TRP A 37 4.89 7.82 28.41
N THR A 38 5.87 7.32 27.66
CA THR A 38 5.73 6.11 26.84
C THR A 38 6.21 4.88 27.61
N ILE A 39 5.61 3.72 27.30
CA ILE A 39 6.07 2.41 27.78
C ILE A 39 7.54 2.21 27.38
N ARG A 40 8.40 1.87 28.34
CA ARG A 40 9.83 1.55 28.11
C ARG A 40 10.11 0.08 28.26
N THR A 41 9.51 -0.54 29.27
CA THR A 41 9.66 -1.97 29.54
C THR A 41 8.36 -2.58 30.01
N ILE A 42 8.19 -3.86 29.69
CA ILE A 42 7.11 -4.70 30.22
C ILE A 42 7.71 -6.02 30.65
N ASP A 43 7.45 -6.39 31.90
CA ASP A 43 7.63 -7.73 32.44
C ASP A 43 6.25 -8.41 32.53
N TYR A 44 6.11 -9.61 31.95
CA TYR A 44 4.93 -10.48 32.04
C TYR A 44 5.27 -11.70 32.88
N ASP A 45 4.60 -11.85 34.04
CA ASP A 45 4.90 -12.88 35.05
C ASP A 45 6.41 -12.98 35.37
N GLY A 46 7.06 -11.82 35.51
CA GLY A 46 8.51 -11.73 35.80
C GLY A 46 9.44 -11.98 34.61
N THR A 47 8.91 -12.22 33.41
CA THR A 47 9.70 -12.36 32.16
C THR A 47 9.69 -11.05 31.39
N ARG A 48 10.88 -10.53 31.05
CA ARG A 48 11.04 -9.31 30.24
C ARG A 48 10.57 -9.53 28.81
N MET A 49 9.44 -8.94 28.44
CA MET A 49 8.87 -9.05 27.09
C MET A 49 9.18 -7.83 26.22
N LEU A 50 9.17 -6.61 26.79
CA LEU A 50 9.57 -5.38 26.10
C LEU A 50 10.78 -4.73 26.77
N VAL A 51 11.78 -4.31 25.98
CA VAL A 51 13.05 -3.74 26.45
C VAL A 51 13.21 -2.26 26.09
N ASP A 52 13.96 -1.52 26.91
CA ASP A 52 14.26 -0.12 26.68
C ASP A 52 15.34 0.05 25.60
N ALA A 53 14.94 -0.02 24.32
CA ALA A 53 15.86 0.15 23.19
C ALA A 53 15.28 1.05 22.10
N GLY A 54 15.87 2.23 21.87
CA GLY A 54 15.45 3.19 20.82
C GLY A 54 14.07 3.81 21.03
N GLY A 55 13.44 4.24 19.92
CA GLY A 55 12.09 4.82 19.92
C GLY A 55 11.02 3.81 20.34
N GLN A 56 10.02 4.26 21.10
CA GLN A 56 8.84 3.48 21.52
C GLN A 56 7.58 4.37 21.47
N GLY A 57 6.40 3.79 21.32
CA GLY A 57 5.13 4.52 21.26
C GLY A 57 4.83 5.10 19.88
N ALA A 58 4.51 6.39 19.80
CA ALA A 58 4.20 7.08 18.55
C ALA A 58 5.38 7.95 18.09
N VAL A 59 5.79 7.79 16.83
CA VAL A 59 6.88 8.57 16.22
C VAL A 59 6.60 8.84 14.74
N TYR A 60 7.13 9.92 14.20
CA TYR A 60 7.14 10.15 12.76
C TYR A 60 8.42 10.83 12.30
N GLN A 61 8.69 10.78 11.01
CA GLN A 61 9.75 11.51 10.34
C GLN A 61 9.15 12.20 9.12
N ALA A 62 9.23 13.53 9.07
CA ALA A 62 8.97 14.24 7.82
C ALA A 62 10.04 13.83 6.78
N LYS A 63 9.71 13.83 5.50
CA LYS A 63 10.62 13.42 4.43
C LYS A 63 11.90 14.27 4.45
N GLY A 64 13.03 13.62 4.73
CA GLY A 64 14.34 14.28 4.89
C GLY A 64 14.54 15.04 6.22
N GLY A 65 13.58 14.98 7.14
CA GLY A 65 13.62 15.63 8.45
C GLY A 65 14.14 14.74 9.58
N GLU A 66 14.12 15.28 10.79
CA GLU A 66 14.45 14.55 12.02
C GLU A 66 13.28 13.67 12.49
N TRP A 67 13.60 12.65 13.30
CA TRP A 67 12.58 11.82 13.95
C TRP A 67 11.98 12.56 15.16
N MET A 68 10.66 12.70 15.14
CA MET A 68 9.83 13.28 16.20
C MET A 68 9.13 12.16 16.98
N GLY A 69 8.91 12.37 18.28
CA GLY A 69 8.09 11.49 19.12
C GLY A 69 8.79 10.98 20.38
N SER A 70 8.08 10.10 21.07
CA SER A 70 8.51 9.48 22.33
C SER A 70 9.89 8.82 22.19
N ALA A 71 10.85 9.26 23.02
CA ALA A 71 12.23 8.77 23.04
C ALA A 71 13.02 8.92 21.74
N MET A 72 12.64 9.87 20.89
CA MET A 72 13.40 10.30 19.71
C MET A 72 14.11 11.64 19.96
N ALA A 73 15.05 12.01 19.09
CA ALA A 73 15.83 13.23 19.22
C ALA A 73 14.95 14.50 19.17
N GLY A 74 13.94 14.52 18.29
CA GLY A 74 12.98 15.63 18.20
C GLY A 74 11.99 15.69 19.37
N GLY A 75 11.91 14.63 20.17
CA GLY A 75 11.12 14.57 21.39
C GLY A 75 9.60 14.63 21.19
N GLU A 76 8.91 14.70 22.33
CA GLU A 76 7.46 14.86 22.45
C GLU A 76 7.19 15.81 23.61
N GLU A 77 6.38 16.85 23.38
CA GLU A 77 6.00 17.81 24.40
C GLU A 77 4.68 17.39 25.05
N VAL A 78 4.76 16.80 26.24
CA VAL A 78 3.58 16.38 27.00
C VAL A 78 3.01 17.54 27.79
N THR A 79 1.77 17.92 27.46
CA THR A 79 1.04 19.01 28.14
C THR A 79 0.18 18.51 29.28
N ASP A 80 -0.29 17.27 29.20
CA ASP A 80 -1.13 16.65 30.22
C ASP A 80 -0.94 15.13 30.30
N CYS A 81 -1.03 14.57 31.50
CA CYS A 81 -0.89 13.14 31.75
C CYS A 81 -1.66 12.73 33.00
N ASP A 82 -2.81 12.10 32.80
CA ASP A 82 -3.68 11.58 33.83
C ASP A 82 -3.46 10.07 34.01
N ILE A 83 -3.33 9.63 35.25
CA ILE A 83 -3.29 8.21 35.59
C ILE A 83 -4.41 7.91 36.58
N THR A 84 -5.30 7.00 36.21
CA THR A 84 -6.41 6.50 37.03
C THR A 84 -6.20 5.03 37.34
N ALA A 85 -6.29 4.65 38.61
CA ALA A 85 -6.12 3.26 39.05
C ALA A 85 -7.01 2.96 40.26
N ASP A 86 -7.31 1.67 40.46
CA ASP A 86 -8.07 1.20 41.63
C ASP A 86 -7.31 1.43 42.94
N THR A 87 -5.97 1.34 42.91
CA THR A 87 -5.10 1.54 44.08
C THR A 87 -3.93 2.46 43.75
N LEU A 88 -3.88 3.63 44.40
CA LEU A 88 -2.72 4.50 44.37
C LEU A 88 -1.87 4.27 45.63
N LEU A 89 -0.71 3.65 45.46
CA LEU A 89 0.31 3.60 46.51
C LEU A 89 1.16 4.87 46.40
N ALA A 90 0.77 5.92 47.14
CA ALA A 90 1.55 7.15 47.17
C ALA A 90 2.95 6.87 47.75
N ASN A 91 3.98 6.96 46.90
CA ASN A 91 5.38 6.93 47.32
C ASN A 91 5.96 8.36 47.25
N PRO A 92 6.44 8.96 48.36
CA PRO A 92 6.95 10.33 48.39
C PRO A 92 8.27 10.57 47.64
N GLN A 93 8.77 9.64 46.82
CA GLN A 93 10.06 9.73 46.13
C GLN A 93 9.93 9.60 44.61
N LYS A 94 9.77 10.70 43.83
CA LYS A 94 9.99 10.84 42.35
C LYS A 94 9.67 9.65 41.40
N HIS A 95 8.90 8.68 41.88
CA HIS A 95 8.63 7.37 41.31
C HIS A 95 7.29 6.95 41.90
N TYR A 96 6.36 6.62 41.02
CA TYR A 96 5.02 6.21 41.43
C TYR A 96 4.85 4.72 41.11
N ASP A 97 4.56 3.93 42.15
CA ASP A 97 4.07 2.56 41.99
C ASP A 97 2.54 2.60 41.98
N ILE A 98 1.94 2.23 40.86
CA ILE A 98 0.49 2.27 40.65
C ILE A 98 0.01 0.85 40.40
N GLY A 99 -1.00 0.41 41.14
CA GLY A 99 -1.52 -0.96 41.05
C GLY A 99 -3.04 -1.01 40.94
N GLY A 100 -3.56 -2.02 40.27
CA GLY A 100 -5.01 -2.22 40.18
C GLY A 100 -5.36 -3.40 39.28
N GLU A 101 -6.63 -3.80 39.32
CA GLU A 101 -7.17 -4.71 38.30
C GLU A 101 -7.16 -4.01 36.94
N LYS A 102 -7.40 -2.69 36.96
CA LYS A 102 -7.35 -1.82 35.79
C LYS A 102 -6.60 -0.52 36.10
N VAL A 103 -5.68 -0.16 35.22
CA VAL A 103 -4.97 1.14 35.26
C VAL A 103 -5.10 1.83 33.91
N GLN A 104 -5.51 3.09 33.91
CA GLN A 104 -5.66 3.91 32.72
C GLN A 104 -4.69 5.07 32.75
N VAL A 105 -3.97 5.27 31.66
CA VAL A 105 -3.10 6.41 31.42
C VAL A 105 -3.64 7.16 30.21
N LYS A 106 -3.96 8.44 30.39
CA LYS A 106 -4.31 9.34 29.30
C LYS A 106 -3.29 10.45 29.21
N LYS A 107 -2.73 10.65 28.03
CA LYS A 107 -1.69 11.65 27.75
C LYS A 107 -2.12 12.54 26.61
N THR A 108 -1.97 13.85 26.78
CA THR A 108 -2.10 14.85 25.71
C THR A 108 -0.74 15.48 25.46
N SER A 109 -0.36 15.60 24.20
CA SER A 109 0.98 16.08 23.82
C SER A 109 1.01 16.66 22.41
N THR A 110 2.15 17.25 22.07
CA THR A 110 2.51 17.63 20.72
C THR A 110 3.74 16.82 20.29
N ILE A 111 3.64 16.12 19.16
CA ILE A 111 4.77 15.47 18.51
C ILE A 111 5.07 16.30 17.27
N GLY A 112 6.07 17.18 17.32
CA GLY A 112 6.41 18.08 16.22
C GLY A 112 5.21 18.85 15.68
N LYS A 113 4.77 18.49 14.48
CA LYS A 113 3.67 19.10 13.73
C LYS A 113 2.31 18.41 13.94
N MET A 114 2.20 17.53 14.95
CA MET A 114 0.99 16.78 15.27
C MET A 114 0.55 17.05 16.70
N ALA A 115 -0.70 17.45 16.87
CA ALA A 115 -1.39 17.29 18.15
C ALA A 115 -1.67 15.81 18.36
N HIS A 116 -1.44 15.32 19.58
CA HIS A 116 -1.48 13.90 19.90
C HIS A 116 -2.18 13.64 21.22
N THR A 117 -3.04 12.62 21.25
CA THR A 117 -3.62 12.06 22.47
C THR A 117 -3.39 10.55 22.49
N ALA A 118 -2.84 10.04 23.59
CA ALA A 118 -2.66 8.61 23.82
C ALA A 118 -3.49 8.18 25.03
N GLU A 119 -4.32 7.15 24.86
CA GLU A 119 -5.08 6.51 25.94
C GLU A 119 -4.63 5.04 26.02
N THR A 120 -4.04 4.66 27.15
CA THR A 120 -3.58 3.28 27.39
C THR A 120 -4.29 2.71 28.61
N THR A 121 -4.93 1.56 28.44
CA THR A 121 -5.56 0.80 29.53
C THR A 121 -4.78 -0.49 29.74
N PHE A 122 -4.28 -0.71 30.96
CA PHE A 122 -3.66 -1.94 31.41
C PHE A 122 -4.68 -2.73 32.23
N GLU A 123 -4.83 -4.02 31.94
CA GLU A 123 -5.74 -4.92 32.66
C GLU A 123 -5.28 -6.37 32.50
N GLY A 124 -5.23 -7.12 33.61
CA GLY A 124 -4.76 -8.52 33.60
C GLY A 124 -3.40 -8.66 32.93
N ASP A 125 -3.36 -9.36 31.78
CA ASP A 125 -2.19 -9.66 30.96
C ASP A 125 -2.22 -8.99 29.58
N LEU A 126 -2.90 -7.85 29.44
CA LEU A 126 -2.89 -7.07 28.21
C LEU A 126 -2.85 -5.57 28.47
N PHE A 127 -2.57 -4.81 27.41
CA PHE A 127 -2.94 -3.42 27.35
C PHE A 127 -3.63 -3.07 26.02
N ILE A 128 -4.55 -2.11 26.11
CA ILE A 128 -5.25 -1.52 24.97
C ILE A 128 -4.71 -0.11 24.81
N GLN A 129 -4.27 0.25 23.61
CA GLN A 129 -3.76 1.58 23.32
C GLN A 129 -4.54 2.20 22.18
N LYS A 130 -4.98 3.43 22.39
CA LYS A 130 -5.62 4.31 21.41
C LYS A 130 -4.73 5.54 21.23
N HIS A 131 -4.39 5.85 19.99
CA HIS A 131 -3.72 7.08 19.62
C HIS A 131 -4.61 7.89 18.68
N THR A 132 -4.77 9.17 18.97
CA THR A 132 -5.40 10.15 18.07
C THR A 132 -4.35 11.19 17.69
N PHE A 133 -4.21 11.45 16.40
CA PHE A 133 -3.30 12.43 15.85
C PHE A 133 -4.07 13.45 15.03
N THR A 134 -3.71 14.72 15.12
CA THR A 134 -4.21 15.77 14.23
C THR A 134 -3.03 16.60 13.74
N ALA A 135 -2.85 16.66 12.42
CA ALA A 135 -1.80 17.48 11.82
C ALA A 135 -2.12 18.96 12.04
N THR A 136 -1.20 19.71 12.65
CA THR A 136 -1.38 21.15 12.90
C THR A 136 -0.97 22.01 11.70
N GLU A 137 -0.29 21.39 10.74
CA GLU A 137 0.14 21.93 9.45
C GLU A 137 0.36 20.76 8.47
N ASP A 138 0.60 21.04 7.20
CA ASP A 138 0.91 20.00 6.22
C ASP A 138 2.23 19.28 6.56
N ILE A 139 2.22 17.95 6.51
CA ILE A 139 3.38 17.11 6.80
C ILE A 139 3.58 16.13 5.65
N ASP A 140 4.69 16.24 4.93
CA ASP A 140 5.13 15.17 4.01
C ASP A 140 5.84 14.08 4.84
N LEU A 141 5.14 13.00 5.17
CA LEU A 141 5.63 11.91 6.01
C LEU A 141 6.54 10.99 5.21
N GLY A 142 7.83 10.96 5.58
CA GLY A 142 8.75 9.90 5.13
C GLY A 142 8.51 8.59 5.90
N ALA A 143 8.13 8.69 7.17
CA ALA A 143 7.68 7.58 7.99
C ALA A 143 6.74 8.05 9.09
N PHE A 144 5.77 7.21 9.47
CA PHE A 144 4.85 7.46 10.56
C PHE A 144 4.51 6.13 11.22
N TYR A 145 4.83 5.98 12.50
CA TYR A 145 4.53 4.78 13.26
C TYR A 145 3.60 5.15 14.41
N ALA A 146 2.34 4.70 14.33
CA ALA A 146 1.38 4.88 15.42
C ALA A 146 1.75 4.01 16.63
N PHE A 147 2.38 2.87 16.39
CA PHE A 147 2.89 1.97 17.42
C PHE A 147 4.29 1.48 17.06
N ILE A 148 5.26 1.65 17.96
CA ILE A 148 6.60 1.06 17.86
C ILE A 148 7.04 0.49 19.20
N TYR A 149 7.52 -0.75 19.22
CA TYR A 149 7.94 -1.44 20.44
C TYR A 149 9.20 -2.28 20.20
N SER A 150 10.06 -2.35 21.21
CA SER A 150 11.25 -3.21 21.19
C SER A 150 10.98 -4.47 22.00
N VAL A 151 10.69 -5.57 21.30
CA VAL A 151 10.48 -6.88 21.92
C VAL A 151 11.84 -7.47 22.32
N ALA A 152 11.87 -8.17 23.45
CA ALA A 152 13.09 -8.75 24.00
C ALA A 152 13.79 -9.66 22.99
N PRO A 153 15.13 -9.65 22.91
CA PRO A 153 15.89 -10.47 21.95
C PRO A 153 15.79 -11.97 22.21
N THR A 154 15.23 -12.38 23.35
CA THR A 154 15.04 -13.79 23.71
C THR A 154 13.85 -14.42 23.00
N THR A 155 12.95 -13.63 22.39
CA THR A 155 11.94 -14.22 21.51
C THR A 155 12.62 -14.86 20.31
N THR A 156 12.16 -16.07 19.96
CA THR A 156 12.79 -16.95 18.97
C THR A 156 11.98 -17.04 17.69
N ASN A 157 10.68 -16.79 17.75
CA ASN A 157 9.74 -17.03 16.65
C ASN A 157 8.71 -15.91 16.51
N TYR A 158 8.14 -15.82 15.31
CA TYR A 158 6.95 -15.02 15.04
C TYR A 158 5.93 -15.81 14.21
N LEU A 159 4.67 -15.40 14.32
CA LEU A 159 3.53 -15.85 13.51
C LEU A 159 2.66 -14.62 13.24
N ALA A 160 2.20 -14.43 12.01
CA ALA A 160 1.31 -13.34 11.66
C ALA A 160 0.24 -13.82 10.67
N LYS A 161 -0.94 -13.21 10.74
CA LYS A 161 -2.01 -13.41 9.76
C LYS A 161 -2.19 -12.13 8.95
N LYS A 162 -2.02 -12.23 7.64
CA LYS A 162 -2.17 -11.13 6.69
C LYS A 162 -3.64 -10.78 6.47
N LEU A 163 -3.90 -9.60 5.89
CA LEU A 163 -5.27 -9.17 5.56
C LEU A 163 -5.97 -10.06 4.52
N ASP A 164 -5.21 -10.75 3.66
CA ASP A 164 -5.74 -11.75 2.71
C ASP A 164 -6.11 -13.09 3.38
N GLY A 165 -5.93 -13.20 4.70
CA GLY A 165 -6.19 -14.39 5.49
C GLY A 165 -5.05 -15.42 5.51
N SER A 166 -3.98 -15.22 4.72
CA SER A 166 -2.82 -16.09 4.73
C SER A 166 -1.96 -15.89 5.98
N GLU A 167 -1.30 -16.95 6.43
CA GLU A 167 -0.38 -16.89 7.56
C GLU A 167 1.08 -16.90 7.10
N THR A 168 1.93 -16.19 7.85
CA THR A 168 3.38 -16.20 7.68
C THR A 168 4.07 -16.40 9.02
N GLU A 169 5.14 -17.19 9.03
CA GLU A 169 5.87 -17.52 10.25
C GLU A 169 7.37 -17.65 10.00
N GLY A 170 8.14 -17.55 11.08
CA GLY A 170 9.57 -17.73 11.00
C GLY A 170 10.27 -17.70 12.35
N SER A 171 11.60 -17.63 12.28
CA SER A 171 12.50 -17.54 13.43
C SER A 171 13.42 -16.34 13.31
N PHE A 172 13.71 -15.69 14.43
CA PHE A 172 14.66 -14.58 14.47
C PHE A 172 16.10 -15.08 14.42
N LYS A 173 16.96 -14.32 13.71
CA LYS A 173 18.37 -14.63 13.48
C LYS A 173 19.32 -13.57 14.04
N GLY A 174 18.80 -12.41 14.46
CA GLY A 174 19.59 -11.25 14.90
C GLY A 174 20.36 -10.57 13.76
N GLY A 175 19.90 -10.71 12.51
CA GLY A 175 20.68 -10.34 11.31
C GLY A 175 20.52 -8.90 10.82
N GLY A 176 19.65 -8.11 11.43
CA GLY A 176 19.29 -6.76 11.00
C GLY A 176 18.30 -6.67 9.85
N GLY A 177 17.66 -7.79 9.47
CA GLY A 177 16.67 -7.86 8.40
C GLY A 177 15.24 -7.62 8.87
N TYR A 178 14.30 -7.59 7.91
CA TYR A 178 12.86 -7.49 8.16
C TYR A 178 12.17 -8.83 7.86
N PRO A 179 12.16 -9.80 8.81
CA PRO A 179 11.48 -11.08 8.58
C PRO A 179 9.96 -10.93 8.36
N LEU A 180 9.37 -9.82 8.79
CA LEU A 180 8.00 -9.43 8.46
C LEU A 180 8.00 -8.00 7.93
N ASP A 181 7.38 -7.80 6.77
CA ASP A 181 7.05 -6.51 6.16
C ASP A 181 5.77 -6.71 5.32
N ALA A 182 4.62 -6.60 5.97
CA ALA A 182 3.32 -6.90 5.36
C ALA A 182 2.18 -6.24 6.15
N ASP A 183 1.02 -6.08 5.52
CA ASP A 183 -0.22 -5.77 6.22
C ASP A 183 -0.80 -7.00 6.89
N VAL A 184 -1.08 -6.88 8.18
CA VAL A 184 -1.52 -7.99 9.02
C VAL A 184 -2.72 -7.62 9.87
N GLU A 185 -3.58 -8.60 10.14
CA GLU A 185 -4.64 -8.48 11.14
C GLU A 185 -4.05 -8.51 12.56
N TRP A 186 -3.01 -9.34 12.74
CA TRP A 186 -2.26 -9.46 13.99
C TRP A 186 -0.89 -10.09 13.74
N VAL A 187 0.01 -9.89 14.71
CA VAL A 187 1.31 -10.57 14.76
C VAL A 187 1.65 -10.99 16.19
N ALA A 188 2.17 -12.20 16.33
CA ALA A 188 2.66 -12.76 17.58
C ALA A 188 4.19 -12.93 17.54
N GLN A 189 4.83 -12.73 18.70
CA GLN A 189 6.24 -13.06 18.93
C GLN A 189 6.36 -13.93 20.18
N TYR A 190 7.20 -14.96 20.13
CA TYR A 190 7.24 -16.01 21.15
C TYR A 190 8.67 -16.35 21.57
N ASP A 191 8.90 -16.44 22.88
CA ASP A 191 10.12 -16.94 23.52
C ASP A 191 9.91 -18.39 23.95
N SER A 192 10.54 -19.31 23.21
CA SER A 192 10.44 -20.74 23.47
C SER A 192 11.11 -21.20 24.76
N ASN A 193 12.11 -20.48 25.25
CA ASN A 193 12.79 -20.82 26.49
C ASN A 193 11.99 -20.36 27.70
N ALA A 194 11.44 -19.15 27.64
CA ALA A 194 10.60 -18.60 28.71
C ALA A 194 9.17 -19.18 28.69
N GLN A 195 8.73 -19.74 27.56
CA GLN A 195 7.35 -20.20 27.34
C GLN A 195 6.32 -19.06 27.43
N LYS A 196 6.72 -17.90 26.92
CA LYS A 196 5.96 -16.64 26.98
C LYS A 196 5.94 -15.99 25.60
N GLY A 197 4.85 -15.31 25.28
CA GLY A 197 4.74 -14.55 24.04
C GLY A 197 3.85 -13.33 24.18
N LEU A 198 3.77 -12.56 23.10
CA LEU A 198 2.87 -11.43 22.96
C LEU A 198 2.21 -11.45 21.58
N ILE A 199 1.00 -10.89 21.50
CA ILE A 199 0.20 -10.70 20.29
C ILE A 199 -0.09 -9.20 20.17
N CYS A 200 0.28 -8.59 19.05
CA CYS A 200 -0.21 -7.28 18.62
C CYS A 200 -1.43 -7.51 17.72
N TYR A 201 -2.61 -7.11 18.17
CA TYR A 201 -3.88 -7.23 17.47
C TYR A 201 -4.45 -5.84 17.16
N TYR A 202 -4.80 -5.57 15.91
CA TYR A 202 -5.30 -4.27 15.49
C TYR A 202 -6.83 -4.22 15.61
N ILE A 203 -7.33 -3.30 16.44
CA ILE A 203 -8.76 -2.98 16.47
C ILE A 203 -9.09 -2.10 15.27
N THR A 204 -8.26 -1.09 15.00
CA THR A 204 -8.37 -0.25 13.80
C THR A 204 -7.33 -0.72 12.79
N ARG A 205 -7.78 -1.14 11.60
CA ARG A 205 -6.85 -1.56 10.54
C ARG A 205 -5.94 -0.41 10.11
N LEU A 206 -4.71 -0.74 9.73
CA LEU A 206 -3.81 0.20 9.05
C LEU A 206 -4.35 0.49 7.64
N ASP A 207 -3.91 1.59 7.04
CA ASP A 207 -4.24 1.92 5.64
C ASP A 207 -3.63 0.88 4.69
N ALA A 208 -4.15 0.74 3.47
CA ALA A 208 -3.58 -0.15 2.45
C ALA A 208 -2.17 0.31 2.01
N ALA A 209 -1.86 1.60 2.18
CA ALA A 209 -0.51 2.12 2.02
C ALA A 209 0.40 1.91 3.26
N GLY A 210 -0.13 1.27 4.30
CA GLY A 210 0.56 0.95 5.55
C GLY A 210 1.43 -0.30 5.47
N ALA A 211 2.04 -0.65 6.60
CA ALA A 211 2.70 -1.93 6.80
C ALA A 211 2.91 -2.22 8.29
N THR A 212 2.89 -3.50 8.65
CA THR A 212 3.49 -4.00 9.89
C THR A 212 4.86 -4.59 9.61
N ARG A 213 5.87 -4.14 10.37
CA ARG A 213 7.24 -4.63 10.23
C ARG A 213 7.77 -5.20 11.54
N ILE A 214 8.60 -6.25 11.42
CA ILE A 214 9.51 -6.66 12.49
C ILE A 214 10.93 -6.49 12.00
N TRP A 215 11.75 -5.72 12.71
CA TRP A 215 13.18 -5.59 12.45
C TRP A 215 13.98 -6.38 13.47
N ASP A 216 14.63 -7.44 12.98
CA ASP A 216 15.33 -8.45 13.77
C ASP A 216 16.76 -7.99 14.09
N GLN A 217 16.98 -7.43 15.28
CA GLN A 217 18.29 -6.97 15.74
C GLN A 217 18.89 -7.92 16.79
N PRO A 218 20.23 -7.96 16.96
CA PRO A 218 20.86 -8.78 17.99
C PRO A 218 20.38 -8.49 19.43
N THR A 219 19.92 -7.26 19.68
CA THR A 219 19.59 -6.78 21.02
C THR A 219 18.09 -6.56 21.27
N TYR A 220 17.25 -6.67 20.24
CA TYR A 220 15.78 -6.59 20.32
C TYR A 220 15.15 -6.96 18.97
N HIS A 221 13.84 -7.19 18.95
CA HIS A 221 13.04 -7.26 17.72
C HIS A 221 12.10 -6.06 17.68
N LYS A 222 12.31 -5.13 16.75
CA LYS A 222 11.50 -3.92 16.68
C LYS A 222 10.22 -4.21 15.93
N PHE A 223 9.10 -4.12 16.62
CA PHE A 223 7.79 -4.07 16.00
C PHE A 223 7.48 -2.63 15.57
N PHE A 224 7.04 -2.46 14.33
CA PHE A 224 6.54 -1.21 13.78
C PHE A 224 5.13 -1.43 13.21
N ALA A 225 4.19 -0.56 13.56
CA ALA A 225 2.92 -0.43 12.88
C ALA A 225 2.90 0.93 12.17
N GLN A 226 3.11 0.90 10.85
CA GLN A 226 3.13 2.08 9.99
C GLN A 226 1.76 2.25 9.33
N PRO A 227 0.97 3.26 9.69
CA PRO A 227 -0.34 3.40 9.08
C PRO A 227 -0.28 3.85 7.63
N PHE A 228 0.56 4.84 7.29
CA PHE A 228 0.75 5.33 5.93
C PHE A 228 2.03 6.17 5.81
N VAL A 229 2.34 6.62 4.59
CA VAL A 229 3.39 7.61 4.25
C VAL A 229 2.83 8.66 3.30
N GLY A 230 3.59 9.73 3.04
CA GLY A 230 3.20 10.81 2.13
C GLY A 230 2.53 11.97 2.85
N LEU A 231 1.78 12.78 2.11
CA LEU A 231 1.21 14.01 2.63
C LEU A 231 0.10 13.71 3.65
N MET A 232 0.25 14.23 4.87
CA MET A 232 -0.81 14.40 5.86
C MET A 232 -1.14 15.89 5.95
N PRO A 233 -2.21 16.34 5.29
CA PRO A 233 -2.58 17.75 5.27
C PRO A 233 -2.95 18.27 6.63
N LYS A 234 -2.81 19.57 6.81
CA LYS A 234 -3.27 20.28 7.99
C LYS A 234 -4.73 19.92 8.30
N ASP A 235 -5.02 19.80 9.59
CA ASP A 235 -6.32 19.50 10.18
C ASP A 235 -6.81 18.05 9.91
N THR A 236 -6.04 17.25 9.15
CA THR A 236 -6.27 15.80 9.03
C THR A 236 -6.16 15.16 10.40
N SER A 237 -7.17 14.40 10.79
CA SER A 237 -7.19 13.65 12.06
C SER A 237 -7.32 12.16 11.80
N VAL A 238 -6.52 11.37 12.51
CA VAL A 238 -6.48 9.90 12.40
C VAL A 238 -6.46 9.27 13.79
N GLU A 239 -7.11 8.13 13.92
CA GLU A 239 -7.17 7.37 15.17
C GLU A 239 -6.77 5.92 14.93
N TYR A 240 -5.91 5.38 15.79
CA TYR A 240 -5.47 3.99 15.71
C TYR A 240 -5.61 3.31 17.06
N ARG A 241 -6.10 2.07 17.04
CA ARG A 241 -6.30 1.26 18.25
C ARG A 241 -5.67 -0.12 18.09
N MET A 242 -4.89 -0.52 19.08
CA MET A 242 -4.21 -1.81 19.14
C MET A 242 -4.36 -2.41 20.54
N VAL A 243 -4.44 -3.74 20.59
CA VAL A 243 -4.27 -4.52 21.82
C VAL A 243 -2.93 -5.24 21.76
N MET A 244 -2.15 -5.15 22.83
CA MET A 244 -1.02 -6.05 23.04
C MET A 244 -1.36 -7.01 24.18
N LYS A 245 -1.53 -8.29 23.82
CA LYS A 245 -1.92 -9.37 24.74
C LYS A 245 -0.74 -10.29 24.97
N PHE A 246 -0.44 -10.57 26.23
CA PHE A 246 0.61 -11.50 26.63
C PHE A 246 0.02 -12.88 26.91
N PHE A 247 0.79 -13.93 26.66
CA PHE A 247 0.32 -15.31 26.84
C PHE A 247 1.44 -16.24 27.27
N SER A 248 1.05 -17.35 27.90
CA SER A 248 1.93 -18.44 28.31
C SER A 248 1.56 -19.71 27.56
N ALA A 249 2.55 -20.40 26.99
CA ALA A 249 2.30 -21.65 26.28
C ALA A 249 3.58 -22.49 26.19
N PRO A 250 3.48 -23.83 26.23
CA PRO A 250 4.64 -24.67 25.92
C PRO A 250 5.03 -24.57 24.44
N PRO A 251 6.29 -24.87 24.07
CA PRO A 251 6.80 -24.65 22.71
C PRO A 251 6.10 -25.43 21.59
N ASP A 252 5.41 -26.52 21.92
CA ASP A 252 4.65 -27.33 20.98
C ASP A 252 3.19 -26.87 20.81
N ALA A 253 2.68 -26.00 21.70
CA ALA A 253 1.29 -25.55 21.68
C ALA A 253 1.12 -24.04 21.43
N TRP A 254 2.20 -23.24 21.43
CA TRP A 254 2.09 -21.77 21.40
C TRP A 254 1.29 -21.21 20.22
N LYS A 255 1.38 -21.81 19.03
CA LYS A 255 0.59 -21.37 17.86
C LYS A 255 -0.91 -21.61 18.06
N ALA A 256 -1.27 -22.75 18.66
CA ALA A 256 -2.66 -23.04 19.00
C ALA A 256 -3.18 -22.09 20.08
N THR A 257 -2.34 -21.74 21.06
CA THR A 257 -2.64 -20.70 22.04
C THR A 257 -2.85 -19.34 21.37
N VAL A 258 -1.99 -18.93 20.43
CA VAL A 258 -2.20 -17.69 19.66
C VAL A 258 -3.55 -17.69 18.96
N GLY A 259 -3.92 -18.78 18.27
CA GLY A 259 -5.25 -18.87 17.63
C GLY A 259 -6.42 -18.73 18.60
N GLN A 260 -6.31 -19.30 19.81
CA GLN A 260 -7.35 -19.16 20.85
C GLN A 260 -7.43 -17.73 21.41
N GLU A 261 -6.28 -17.13 21.72
CA GLU A 261 -6.22 -15.76 22.25
C GLU A 261 -6.70 -14.75 21.21
N VAL A 262 -6.32 -14.89 19.94
CA VAL A 262 -6.82 -14.04 18.85
C VAL A 262 -8.34 -14.16 18.72
N ALA A 263 -8.91 -15.38 18.73
CA ALA A 263 -10.36 -15.54 18.65
C ALA A 263 -11.09 -14.85 19.82
N ALA A 264 -10.50 -14.90 21.04
CA ALA A 264 -11.03 -14.17 22.19
C ALA A 264 -10.91 -12.65 22.03
N LEU A 265 -9.80 -12.16 21.44
CA LEU A 265 -9.61 -10.75 21.13
C LEU A 265 -10.59 -10.26 20.07
N GLU A 266 -10.84 -11.02 19.00
CA GLU A 266 -11.82 -10.71 17.96
C GLU A 266 -13.24 -10.59 18.53
N GLN A 267 -13.60 -11.50 19.44
CA GLN A 267 -14.89 -11.44 20.13
C GLN A 267 -15.02 -10.20 21.02
N ARG A 268 -13.94 -9.82 21.71
CA ARG A 268 -13.94 -8.73 22.69
C ARG A 268 -13.76 -7.35 22.05
N PHE A 269 -12.98 -7.29 20.99
CA PHE A 269 -12.56 -6.08 20.29
C PHE A 269 -12.77 -6.29 18.78
N PRO A 270 -14.03 -6.23 18.31
CA PRO A 270 -14.32 -6.43 16.90
C PRO A 270 -13.54 -5.40 16.06
N VAL A 271 -12.99 -5.88 14.94
CA VAL A 271 -12.22 -5.04 14.02
C VAL A 271 -13.10 -3.93 13.47
N GLU A 272 -12.62 -2.70 13.64
CA GLU A 272 -13.11 -1.51 12.99
C GLU A 272 -12.37 -1.38 11.64
N GLY A 273 -13.04 -0.87 10.60
CA GLY A 273 -12.40 -0.64 9.30
C GLY A 273 -11.15 0.25 9.41
N ALA A 274 -10.38 0.36 8.32
CA ALA A 274 -9.19 1.22 8.33
C ALA A 274 -9.57 2.65 8.75
N ALA A 275 -8.71 3.27 9.57
CA ALA A 275 -8.88 4.68 9.90
C ALA A 275 -8.86 5.47 8.59
N GLN A 276 -10.00 6.02 8.19
CA GLN A 276 -10.03 6.81 6.97
C GLN A 276 -9.32 8.13 7.27
N VAL A 277 -8.10 8.26 6.75
CA VAL A 277 -7.53 9.58 6.51
C VAL A 277 -8.47 10.21 5.49
N GLU A 278 -9.27 11.21 5.88
CA GLU A 278 -9.85 12.13 4.89
C GLU A 278 -8.68 12.88 4.25
N GLN A 279 -8.00 12.24 3.32
CA GLN A 279 -7.10 12.90 2.40
C GLN A 279 -7.97 13.92 1.64
N PRO A 280 -7.50 15.17 1.44
CA PRO A 280 -8.17 16.09 0.56
C PRO A 280 -8.32 15.37 -0.77
N ARG A 281 -9.58 15.19 -1.20
CA ARG A 281 -9.90 14.51 -2.44
C ARG A 281 -9.08 15.13 -3.55
N LEU A 282 -8.17 14.34 -4.10
CA LEU A 282 -7.42 14.67 -5.30
C LEU A 282 -8.28 14.42 -6.52
N TYR A 283 -9.24 13.50 -6.46
CA TYR A 283 -10.16 13.24 -7.55
C TYR A 283 -11.44 14.06 -7.45
N GLY A 284 -12.10 14.22 -8.59
CA GLY A 284 -13.39 14.90 -8.68
C GLY A 284 -14.42 14.29 -7.74
N GLU A 285 -15.40 15.10 -7.34
CA GLU A 285 -16.47 14.65 -6.46
C GLU A 285 -17.18 13.41 -7.04
N GLY A 286 -17.27 12.34 -6.23
CA GLY A 286 -17.91 11.09 -6.63
C GLY A 286 -17.00 10.07 -7.32
N VAL A 287 -15.74 10.42 -7.58
CA VAL A 287 -14.74 9.47 -8.09
C VAL A 287 -14.03 8.79 -6.90
N PRO A 288 -14.08 7.45 -6.77
CA PRO A 288 -13.32 6.77 -5.73
C PRO A 288 -11.81 6.86 -6.00
N GLU A 289 -11.00 7.01 -4.93
CA GLU A 289 -9.53 7.09 -5.03
C GLU A 289 -8.82 5.77 -4.70
N ASN A 290 -9.51 4.85 -4.02
CA ASN A 290 -9.00 3.56 -3.60
C ASN A 290 -9.96 2.44 -4.03
N GLY A 291 -9.43 1.22 -4.13
CA GLY A 291 -10.18 0.02 -4.51
C GLY A 291 -10.07 -0.34 -5.99
N VAL A 292 -10.58 -1.52 -6.32
CA VAL A 292 -10.44 -2.14 -7.65
C VAL A 292 -11.82 -2.47 -8.24
N LEU A 293 -12.03 -2.18 -9.52
CA LEU A 293 -13.17 -2.67 -10.28
C LEU A 293 -12.72 -3.81 -11.19
N THR A 294 -13.27 -5.01 -10.97
CA THR A 294 -13.04 -6.16 -11.87
C THR A 294 -14.17 -6.23 -12.89
N VAL A 295 -13.82 -6.36 -14.17
CA VAL A 295 -14.79 -6.61 -15.25
C VAL A 295 -14.49 -7.94 -15.92
N LYS A 296 -15.54 -8.67 -16.25
CA LYS A 296 -15.49 -9.97 -16.92
C LYS A 296 -16.38 -9.92 -18.16
N VAL A 297 -15.77 -10.05 -19.32
CA VAL A 297 -16.46 -10.01 -20.61
C VAL A 297 -15.89 -11.10 -21.50
N GLY A 298 -16.72 -12.10 -21.82
CA GLY A 298 -16.27 -13.28 -22.56
C GLY A 298 -15.08 -13.94 -21.87
N ASP A 299 -13.96 -14.00 -22.56
CA ASP A 299 -12.72 -14.62 -22.08
C ASP A 299 -11.82 -13.67 -21.29
N TYR A 300 -12.15 -12.38 -21.26
CA TYR A 300 -11.35 -11.35 -20.61
C TYR A 300 -11.79 -11.14 -19.17
N THR A 301 -10.82 -11.05 -18.26
CA THR A 301 -10.99 -10.44 -16.94
C THR A 301 -10.00 -9.30 -16.82
N VAL A 302 -10.47 -8.08 -16.56
CA VAL A 302 -9.63 -6.88 -16.48
C VAL A 302 -9.93 -6.17 -15.17
N ASP A 303 -8.89 -5.85 -14.41
CA ASP A 303 -9.00 -5.05 -13.20
C ASP A 303 -8.64 -3.60 -13.49
N PHE A 304 -9.42 -2.67 -12.96
CA PHE A 304 -9.14 -1.23 -12.97
C PHE A 304 -8.89 -0.74 -11.54
N ALA A 305 -7.74 -0.15 -11.27
CA ALA A 305 -7.38 0.34 -9.94
C ALA A 305 -7.57 1.85 -9.82
N ALA A 306 -8.33 2.28 -8.82
CA ALA A 306 -8.52 3.70 -8.52
C ALA A 306 -7.20 4.39 -8.14
N GLU A 307 -6.34 3.69 -7.39
CA GLU A 307 -5.03 4.20 -6.94
C GLU A 307 -4.08 4.47 -8.12
N GLN A 308 -4.26 3.77 -9.24
CA GLN A 308 -3.53 3.97 -10.50
C GLN A 308 -4.27 4.87 -11.48
N ALA A 309 -5.09 5.79 -10.96
CA ALA A 309 -5.90 6.71 -11.76
C ALA A 309 -6.84 5.97 -12.73
N TRP A 310 -7.53 4.93 -12.27
CA TRP A 310 -8.54 4.19 -13.04
C TRP A 310 -8.02 3.65 -14.38
N THR A 311 -6.79 3.15 -14.35
CA THR A 311 -6.17 2.44 -15.46
C THR A 311 -6.18 0.93 -15.20
N ILE A 312 -5.76 0.13 -16.19
CA ILE A 312 -5.67 -1.32 -16.04
C ILE A 312 -4.63 -1.65 -14.96
N ASP A 313 -4.95 -2.57 -14.08
CA ASP A 313 -4.04 -3.08 -13.05
C ASP A 313 -3.65 -4.54 -13.33
N SER A 314 -4.62 -5.35 -13.75
CA SER A 314 -4.41 -6.73 -14.16
C SER A 314 -5.22 -7.07 -15.41
N PHE A 315 -4.77 -8.09 -16.13
CA PHE A 315 -5.34 -8.55 -17.38
C PHE A 315 -5.23 -10.06 -17.47
N SER A 316 -6.36 -10.73 -17.58
CA SER A 316 -6.46 -12.18 -17.81
C SER A 316 -7.22 -12.49 -19.10
N PHE A 317 -6.84 -13.58 -19.75
CA PHE A 317 -7.51 -14.12 -20.92
C PHE A 317 -7.65 -15.64 -20.79
N ASP A 318 -8.86 -16.15 -21.05
CA ASP A 318 -9.20 -17.57 -20.97
C ASP A 318 -8.90 -18.17 -19.58
N GLY A 319 -9.11 -17.38 -18.53
CA GLY A 319 -8.85 -17.75 -17.14
C GLY A 319 -7.38 -17.73 -16.71
N ASN A 320 -6.45 -17.30 -17.58
CA ASN A 320 -5.03 -17.19 -17.27
C ASN A 320 -4.63 -15.73 -17.12
N GLU A 321 -3.83 -15.40 -16.10
CA GLU A 321 -3.30 -14.05 -15.90
C GLU A 321 -2.16 -13.79 -16.91
N ILE A 322 -2.39 -12.87 -17.84
CA ILE A 322 -1.45 -12.56 -18.92
C ILE A 322 -0.68 -11.26 -18.68
N GLY A 323 -1.18 -10.43 -17.77
CA GLY A 323 -0.44 -9.33 -17.16
C GLY A 323 -0.98 -9.07 -15.75
N GLY A 324 -0.12 -9.11 -14.75
CA GLY A 324 -0.51 -8.89 -13.34
C GLY A 324 -0.27 -7.46 -12.87
N ALA A 325 -0.69 -7.16 -11.64
CA ALA A 325 -0.49 -5.91 -10.89
C ALA A 325 0.97 -5.69 -10.45
N THR A 326 1.90 -5.91 -11.38
CA THR A 326 3.36 -5.89 -11.14
C THR A 326 4.01 -4.58 -11.59
N GLY A 327 3.24 -3.70 -12.21
CA GLY A 327 3.63 -2.36 -12.66
C GLY A 327 2.44 -1.63 -13.29
N PHE A 328 2.69 -0.41 -13.76
CA PHE A 328 1.63 0.50 -14.24
C PHE A 328 1.27 0.31 -15.72
N TYR A 329 -0.03 0.37 -16.05
CA TYR A 329 -0.57 0.27 -17.42
C TYR A 329 -1.24 1.56 -17.89
N GLY A 330 -0.63 2.32 -18.79
CA GLY A 330 -1.27 3.53 -19.32
C GLY A 330 -0.30 4.62 -19.74
N THR A 331 -0.83 5.85 -19.80
CA THR A 331 -0.07 7.04 -20.19
C THR A 331 0.78 7.50 -19.02
N VAL A 332 2.08 7.68 -19.27
CA VAL A 332 3.00 8.34 -18.33
C VAL A 332 3.93 9.29 -19.07
N LEU A 333 4.34 10.35 -18.39
CA LEU A 333 5.22 11.36 -18.98
C LEU A 333 6.23 11.91 -17.98
N ILE A 334 7.26 12.55 -18.51
CA ILE A 334 8.22 13.35 -17.77
C ILE A 334 8.27 14.74 -18.43
N PRO A 335 7.81 15.81 -17.76
CA PRO A 335 8.04 17.18 -18.23
C PRO A 335 9.53 17.51 -18.28
N GLN A 336 9.95 18.46 -19.11
CA GLN A 336 11.35 18.87 -19.17
C GLN A 336 11.83 19.38 -17.80
N GLY A 337 12.86 18.72 -17.25
CA GLY A 337 13.37 19.02 -15.89
C GLY A 337 12.53 18.46 -14.74
N GLY A 338 11.46 17.72 -15.03
CA GLY A 338 10.58 17.08 -14.04
C GLY A 338 10.86 15.58 -13.81
N ASN A 339 9.92 14.93 -13.14
CA ASN A 339 9.89 13.48 -12.86
C ASN A 339 8.63 12.83 -13.46
N TRP A 340 8.46 11.52 -13.25
CA TRP A 340 7.33 10.74 -13.75
C TRP A 340 5.97 11.22 -13.20
N ILE A 341 4.97 11.27 -14.08
CA ILE A 341 3.58 11.62 -13.78
C ILE A 341 2.66 10.70 -14.62
N GLY A 342 1.59 10.21 -14.02
CA GLY A 342 0.53 9.44 -14.70
C GLY A 342 0.48 7.98 -14.26
N THR A 343 -0.69 7.33 -14.39
CA THR A 343 -0.85 5.88 -14.17
C THR A 343 -0.12 5.38 -12.91
N GLY A 344 -0.46 5.91 -11.73
CA GLY A 344 0.17 5.54 -10.44
C GLY A 344 1.55 6.17 -10.14
N HIS A 345 2.27 6.73 -11.12
CA HIS A 345 3.46 7.55 -10.84
C HIS A 345 3.08 8.89 -10.21
N THR A 346 3.81 9.27 -9.17
CA THR A 346 3.56 10.47 -8.34
C THR A 346 4.80 11.34 -8.13
N GLU A 347 5.96 10.93 -8.65
CA GLU A 347 7.27 11.52 -8.38
C GLU A 347 7.40 12.98 -8.88
N GLY A 348 6.68 13.33 -9.95
CA GLY A 348 6.60 14.67 -10.52
C GLY A 348 5.27 15.39 -10.27
N GLY A 349 4.37 14.77 -9.52
CA GLY A 349 2.95 15.12 -9.41
C GLY A 349 2.05 13.93 -9.72
N ARG A 350 0.78 14.00 -9.30
CA ARG A 350 -0.22 12.94 -9.54
C ARG A 350 -1.08 13.31 -10.74
N GLU A 351 -1.55 12.29 -11.47
CA GLU A 351 -2.68 12.44 -12.37
C GLU A 351 -3.97 12.69 -11.56
N ILE A 352 -4.70 13.75 -11.92
CA ILE A 352 -5.93 14.17 -11.24
C ILE A 352 -7.11 13.65 -12.06
N VAL A 353 -7.84 12.65 -11.54
CA VAL A 353 -9.03 12.10 -12.21
C VAL A 353 -10.24 12.98 -11.87
N ASN A 354 -10.78 13.65 -12.88
CA ASN A 354 -11.91 14.56 -12.71
C ASN A 354 -13.26 13.83 -12.76
N ALA A 355 -13.36 12.81 -13.61
CA ALA A 355 -14.57 12.00 -13.74
C ALA A 355 -14.22 10.61 -14.26
N VAL A 356 -15.01 9.63 -13.86
CA VAL A 356 -15.00 8.29 -14.46
C VAL A 356 -16.44 7.89 -14.73
N THR A 357 -16.71 7.42 -15.95
CA THR A 357 -18.01 6.93 -16.42
C THR A 357 -17.87 5.45 -16.73
N LEU A 358 -18.77 4.65 -16.18
CA LEU A 358 -18.84 3.22 -16.44
C LEU A 358 -20.11 2.94 -17.25
N ILE A 359 -19.93 2.29 -18.41
CA ILE A 359 -21.02 1.87 -19.28
C ILE A 359 -20.99 0.35 -19.36
N VAL A 360 -22.08 -0.30 -18.98
CA VAL A 360 -22.24 -1.77 -18.99
C VAL A 360 -23.39 -2.09 -19.95
N ASP A 361 -23.12 -2.86 -21.00
CA ASP A 361 -24.08 -3.23 -22.04
C ASP A 361 -24.86 -2.01 -22.60
N GLY A 362 -24.14 -0.91 -22.81
CA GLY A 362 -24.69 0.34 -23.34
C GLY A 362 -25.47 1.21 -22.33
N GLN A 363 -25.50 0.83 -21.04
CA GLN A 363 -26.13 1.61 -19.99
C GLN A 363 -25.10 2.14 -18.98
N GLU A 364 -25.19 3.43 -18.66
CA GLU A 364 -24.37 4.02 -17.61
C GLU A 364 -24.72 3.43 -16.24
N GLN A 365 -23.70 3.06 -15.47
CA GLN A 365 -23.81 2.48 -14.14
C GLN A 365 -22.91 3.25 -13.16
N PRO A 366 -23.28 3.34 -11.87
CA PRO A 366 -22.39 3.88 -10.86
C PRO A 366 -21.15 3.01 -10.71
N ILE A 367 -20.00 3.64 -10.47
CA ILE A 367 -18.78 2.93 -10.14
C ILE A 367 -18.87 2.35 -8.74
N ALA A 368 -18.63 1.06 -8.62
CA ALA A 368 -18.54 0.36 -7.36
C ALA A 368 -17.21 -0.38 -7.30
N VAL A 369 -16.34 0.06 -6.40
CA VAL A 369 -15.08 -0.62 -6.09
C VAL A 369 -15.35 -1.92 -5.34
N ASP A 370 -14.38 -2.82 -5.41
CA ASP A 370 -14.36 -4.15 -4.81
C ASP A 370 -15.52 -5.03 -5.28
N LYS A 371 -15.93 -4.83 -6.54
CA LYS A 371 -16.96 -5.61 -7.22
C LYS A 371 -16.47 -6.17 -8.54
N THR A 372 -17.05 -7.31 -8.89
CA THR A 372 -16.96 -7.90 -10.22
C THR A 372 -18.23 -7.60 -11.02
N ILE A 373 -18.05 -7.12 -12.25
CA ILE A 373 -19.13 -6.93 -13.23
C ILE A 373 -18.96 -7.97 -14.33
N GLU A 374 -20.00 -8.77 -14.58
CA GLU A 374 -20.09 -9.69 -15.70
C GLU A 374 -21.09 -9.14 -16.72
N ALA A 375 -20.66 -8.98 -17.97
CA ALA A 375 -21.44 -8.33 -19.03
C ALA A 375 -21.00 -8.77 -20.44
N ASP A 376 -21.73 -8.34 -21.47
CA ASP A 376 -21.36 -8.57 -22.88
C ASP A 376 -20.35 -7.54 -23.40
N GLU A 377 -20.38 -6.32 -22.86
CA GLU A 377 -19.41 -5.26 -23.10
C GLU A 377 -19.35 -4.31 -21.90
N VAL A 378 -18.13 -3.90 -21.51
CA VAL A 378 -17.93 -2.86 -20.50
C VAL A 378 -17.01 -1.78 -21.04
N THR A 379 -17.43 -0.52 -20.94
CA THR A 379 -16.59 0.64 -21.28
C THR A 379 -16.37 1.52 -20.06
N LEU A 380 -15.11 1.81 -19.76
CA LEU A 380 -14.68 2.77 -18.76
C LEU A 380 -14.12 4.01 -19.47
N ILE A 381 -14.69 5.17 -19.19
CA ILE A 381 -14.23 6.46 -19.71
C ILE A 381 -13.71 7.29 -18.54
N LYS A 382 -12.48 7.76 -18.63
CA LYS A 382 -11.82 8.58 -17.62
C LYS A 382 -11.48 9.94 -18.20
N ASP A 383 -11.95 11.00 -17.57
CA ASP A 383 -11.48 12.37 -17.79
C ASP A 383 -10.50 12.75 -16.68
N SER A 384 -9.29 13.15 -17.04
CA SER A 384 -8.25 13.50 -16.07
C SER A 384 -7.37 14.67 -16.52
N MET A 385 -6.51 15.12 -15.63
CA MET A 385 -5.40 16.04 -15.92
C MET A 385 -4.09 15.31 -15.60
N ILE A 386 -3.23 15.16 -16.60
CA ILE A 386 -1.87 14.60 -16.44
C ILE A 386 -0.90 15.71 -16.75
N HIS A 387 -0.23 16.26 -15.72
CA HIS A 387 0.54 17.50 -15.85
C HIS A 387 -0.34 18.61 -16.44
N SER A 388 -0.02 19.09 -17.65
CA SER A 388 -0.77 20.11 -18.37
C SER A 388 -1.47 19.55 -19.62
N PHE A 389 -1.77 18.25 -19.63
CA PHE A 389 -2.67 17.63 -20.59
C PHE A 389 -4.04 17.36 -19.96
N ARG A 390 -5.09 17.91 -20.57
CA ARG A 390 -6.45 17.37 -20.37
C ARG A 390 -6.52 16.04 -21.11
N ALA A 391 -6.76 14.97 -20.38
CA ALA A 391 -6.77 13.61 -20.89
C ALA A 391 -8.18 13.02 -20.85
N ARG A 392 -8.59 12.37 -21.94
CA ARG A 392 -9.71 11.44 -21.98
C ARG A 392 -9.17 10.06 -22.36
N THR A 393 -9.31 9.10 -21.46
CA THR A 393 -8.98 7.70 -21.69
C THR A 393 -10.28 6.93 -21.85
N THR A 394 -10.41 6.13 -22.91
CA THR A 394 -11.54 5.20 -23.09
C THR A 394 -10.98 3.78 -23.15
N ILE A 395 -11.50 2.88 -22.33
CA ILE A 395 -11.15 1.46 -22.34
C ILE A 395 -12.44 0.66 -22.48
N THR A 396 -12.56 -0.10 -23.56
CA THR A 396 -13.70 -0.99 -23.82
C THR A 396 -13.22 -2.44 -23.78
N VAL A 397 -13.75 -3.22 -22.85
CA VAL A 397 -13.56 -4.67 -22.78
C VAL A 397 -14.74 -5.31 -23.51
N GLY A 398 -14.46 -5.84 -24.70
CA GLY A 398 -15.41 -6.59 -25.51
C GLY A 398 -15.12 -8.10 -25.47
N LYS A 399 -15.95 -8.86 -26.17
CA LYS A 399 -15.81 -10.33 -26.24
C LYS A 399 -14.53 -10.78 -26.94
N ASP A 400 -14.09 -10.04 -27.94
CA ASP A 400 -12.97 -10.44 -28.82
C ASP A 400 -11.67 -9.69 -28.52
N ASP A 401 -11.76 -8.48 -27.94
CA ASP A 401 -10.63 -7.60 -27.72
C ASP A 401 -10.87 -6.61 -26.58
N VAL A 402 -9.76 -6.00 -26.14
CA VAL A 402 -9.77 -4.84 -25.26
C VAL A 402 -9.24 -3.63 -26.03
N TYR A 403 -10.14 -2.71 -26.34
CA TYR A 403 -9.85 -1.46 -27.03
C TYR A 403 -9.47 -0.37 -26.02
N GLN A 404 -8.41 0.37 -26.29
CA GLN A 404 -7.97 1.53 -25.52
C GLN A 404 -7.78 2.73 -26.44
N ARG A 405 -8.23 3.91 -26.02
CA ARG A 405 -7.98 5.18 -26.70
C ARG A 405 -7.50 6.23 -25.71
N GLN A 406 -6.48 6.98 -26.10
CA GLN A 406 -5.90 8.07 -25.34
C GLN A 406 -6.01 9.36 -26.15
N GLU A 407 -6.85 10.28 -25.67
CA GLU A 407 -7.01 11.62 -26.21
C GLU A 407 -6.37 12.63 -25.23
N LEU A 408 -5.34 13.34 -25.66
CA LEU A 408 -4.61 14.32 -24.84
C LEU A 408 -4.68 15.69 -25.52
N GLU A 409 -5.05 16.73 -24.78
CA GLU A 409 -5.02 18.13 -25.24
C GLU A 409 -4.14 18.94 -24.30
N ALA A 410 -3.09 19.56 -24.83
CA ALA A 410 -2.25 20.48 -24.08
C ALA A 410 -3.07 21.72 -23.70
N VAL A 411 -3.17 22.04 -22.40
CA VAL A 411 -3.94 23.21 -21.95
C VAL A 411 -3.12 24.49 -21.88
N GLU A 412 -1.80 24.36 -21.94
CA GLU A 412 -0.82 25.43 -21.98
C GLU A 412 0.43 25.01 -22.77
N ASP A 413 1.31 25.96 -23.03
CA ASP A 413 2.62 25.68 -23.61
C ASP A 413 3.49 24.89 -22.62
N MET A 414 4.06 23.77 -23.05
CA MET A 414 4.90 22.93 -22.21
C MET A 414 5.95 22.15 -23.01
N ASP A 415 7.00 21.72 -22.33
CA ASP A 415 8.05 20.87 -22.89
C ASP A 415 7.98 19.49 -22.25
N ILE A 416 7.88 18.44 -23.05
CA ILE A 416 7.84 17.04 -22.60
C ILE A 416 9.15 16.35 -22.99
N LYS A 417 9.85 15.79 -22.01
CA LYS A 417 11.10 15.05 -22.23
C LYS A 417 10.86 13.62 -22.69
N LEU A 418 9.85 12.97 -22.12
CA LEU A 418 9.53 11.56 -22.37
C LEU A 418 8.03 11.32 -22.21
N MET A 419 7.44 10.53 -23.10
CA MET A 419 6.05 10.10 -23.01
C MET A 419 5.87 8.66 -23.53
N TYR A 420 5.22 7.85 -22.71
CA TYR A 420 4.62 6.57 -23.11
C TYR A 420 3.10 6.75 -23.20
N LEU A 421 2.50 6.34 -24.31
CA LEU A 421 1.05 6.41 -24.54
C LEU A 421 0.33 5.18 -23.95
N PHE A 422 0.95 4.02 -24.14
CA PHE A 422 0.44 2.74 -23.64
C PHE A 422 1.59 1.97 -23.00
N MET A 423 1.28 1.28 -21.92
CA MET A 423 2.18 0.35 -21.27
C MET A 423 1.40 -0.88 -20.82
N HIS A 424 2.03 -2.05 -20.94
CA HIS A 424 1.46 -3.29 -20.43
C HIS A 424 2.54 -4.17 -19.82
N CYS A 425 2.29 -4.72 -18.64
CA CYS A 425 3.21 -5.58 -17.91
C CYS A 425 2.84 -7.06 -18.14
N TRP A 426 3.15 -7.57 -19.33
CA TRP A 426 2.87 -8.97 -19.67
C TRP A 426 3.69 -9.94 -18.82
N SER A 427 3.17 -11.16 -18.66
CA SER A 427 3.78 -12.20 -17.84
C SER A 427 5.27 -12.40 -18.20
N HIS A 428 6.10 -12.60 -17.18
CA HIS A 428 7.52 -12.95 -17.39
C HIS A 428 7.73 -14.34 -18.01
N THR A 429 6.66 -15.12 -18.15
CA THR A 429 6.69 -16.44 -18.77
C THR A 429 6.59 -16.41 -20.29
N THR A 430 6.30 -15.26 -20.91
CA THR A 430 6.34 -15.14 -22.37
C THR A 430 7.79 -15.34 -22.85
N THR A 431 7.97 -16.04 -23.97
CA THR A 431 9.32 -16.49 -24.40
C THR A 431 9.80 -15.85 -25.68
N LYS A 432 8.88 -15.38 -26.53
CA LYS A 432 9.18 -14.85 -27.86
C LYS A 432 8.32 -13.64 -28.14
N TRP A 433 8.79 -12.82 -29.09
CA TRP A 433 8.03 -11.70 -29.62
C TRP A 433 8.04 -11.69 -31.15
N PHE A 434 7.00 -11.15 -31.74
CA PHE A 434 6.85 -10.96 -33.18
C PHE A 434 6.15 -9.64 -33.48
N ALA A 435 6.61 -8.91 -34.48
CA ALA A 435 6.06 -7.60 -34.81
C ALA A 435 5.98 -7.38 -36.32
N GLU A 436 5.01 -6.56 -36.73
CA GLU A 436 4.92 -5.95 -38.05
C GLU A 436 5.33 -4.49 -37.95
N LEU A 437 6.26 -4.07 -38.79
CA LEU A 437 6.71 -2.69 -38.93
C LEU A 437 5.70 -1.87 -39.75
N PRO A 438 5.76 -0.53 -39.71
CA PRO A 438 4.82 0.33 -40.42
C PRO A 438 4.77 0.11 -41.94
N ASP A 439 5.84 -0.40 -42.54
CA ASP A 439 5.96 -0.72 -43.98
C ASP A 439 5.46 -2.13 -44.34
N GLY A 440 4.95 -2.88 -43.36
CA GLY A 440 4.44 -4.25 -43.52
C GLY A 440 5.53 -5.33 -43.45
N GLN A 441 6.81 -4.97 -43.29
CA GLN A 441 7.84 -5.97 -42.98
C GLN A 441 7.62 -6.54 -41.58
N THR A 442 8.12 -7.75 -41.34
CA THR A 442 8.00 -8.40 -40.04
C THR A 442 9.36 -8.69 -39.43
N THR A 443 9.42 -8.73 -38.10
CA THR A 443 10.63 -9.03 -37.33
C THR A 443 10.26 -9.74 -36.03
N GLN A 444 11.12 -10.62 -35.53
CA GLN A 444 10.89 -11.44 -34.33
C GLN A 444 12.17 -11.63 -33.52
N GLY A 445 12.00 -12.06 -32.26
CA GLY A 445 13.09 -12.43 -31.38
C GLY A 445 12.63 -13.22 -30.15
N GLU A 446 13.58 -13.49 -29.26
CA GLU A 446 13.38 -14.21 -27.99
C GLU A 446 13.42 -13.21 -26.81
N LEU A 447 12.78 -13.57 -25.69
CA LEU A 447 12.67 -12.76 -24.46
C LEU A 447 13.52 -13.36 -23.34
N VAL A 448 14.84 -13.44 -23.56
CA VAL A 448 15.76 -14.20 -22.67
C VAL A 448 16.71 -13.33 -21.83
N GLU A 449 17.04 -12.12 -22.29
CA GLU A 449 17.98 -11.24 -21.60
C GLU A 449 17.31 -9.99 -21.06
N LYS A 450 17.75 -9.52 -19.88
CA LYS A 450 17.32 -8.24 -19.33
C LYS A 450 17.69 -7.10 -20.29
N GLY A 451 16.70 -6.31 -20.69
CA GLY A 451 16.92 -5.19 -21.60
C GLY A 451 15.78 -4.97 -22.58
N PHE A 452 15.97 -4.02 -23.51
CA PHE A 452 15.05 -3.83 -24.62
C PHE A 452 15.33 -4.87 -25.71
N GLN A 453 14.36 -5.74 -25.98
CA GLN A 453 14.47 -6.77 -27.02
C GLN A 453 13.99 -6.29 -28.40
N ILE A 454 13.16 -5.25 -28.39
CA ILE A 454 12.79 -4.47 -29.56
C ILE A 454 12.77 -2.99 -29.16
N ASN A 455 13.13 -2.13 -30.11
CA ASN A 455 13.04 -0.68 -29.98
C ASN A 455 12.89 -0.06 -31.36
N GLN A 456 11.72 -0.29 -31.97
CA GLN A 456 11.37 0.16 -33.31
C GLN A 456 9.88 0.50 -33.34
N ASP A 457 9.47 1.43 -34.19
CA ASP A 457 8.04 1.64 -34.43
C ASP A 457 7.42 0.37 -35.02
N THR A 458 6.27 -0.03 -34.50
CA THR A 458 5.55 -1.22 -34.97
C THR A 458 4.09 -0.87 -35.19
N ARG A 459 3.45 -1.53 -36.17
CA ARG A 459 2.01 -1.50 -36.37
C ARG A 459 1.32 -2.37 -35.32
N TRP A 460 1.83 -3.58 -35.14
CA TRP A 460 1.46 -4.45 -34.03
C TRP A 460 2.69 -5.20 -33.53
N ILE A 461 2.61 -5.61 -32.29
CA ILE A 461 3.59 -6.48 -31.62
C ILE A 461 2.84 -7.55 -30.85
N ALA A 462 3.41 -8.75 -30.81
CA ALA A 462 2.87 -9.89 -30.11
C ALA A 462 3.92 -10.57 -29.24
N GLU A 463 3.49 -11.17 -28.14
CA GLU A 463 4.30 -12.04 -27.30
C GLU A 463 3.68 -13.43 -27.21
N PHE A 464 4.53 -14.47 -27.11
CA PHE A 464 4.10 -15.86 -27.02
C PHE A 464 4.26 -16.41 -25.60
N GLU A 465 3.16 -16.90 -25.04
CA GLU A 465 3.07 -17.57 -23.75
C GLU A 465 2.98 -19.09 -23.93
N PRO A 466 4.08 -19.83 -23.70
CA PRO A 466 4.12 -21.28 -23.94
C PRO A 466 3.31 -22.09 -22.93
N ASN A 467 3.13 -21.62 -21.69
CA ASN A 467 2.44 -22.41 -20.66
C ASN A 467 0.96 -22.62 -21.00
N TRP A 468 0.38 -21.70 -21.78
CA TRP A 468 -1.02 -21.73 -22.17
C TRP A 468 -1.21 -21.81 -23.69
N SER A 469 -0.13 -21.98 -24.45
CA SER A 469 -0.14 -22.02 -25.92
C SER A 469 -0.91 -20.83 -26.52
N MET A 470 -0.47 -19.62 -26.17
CA MET A 470 -1.23 -18.41 -26.46
C MET A 470 -0.34 -17.26 -26.96
N GLY A 471 -0.84 -16.51 -27.93
CA GLY A 471 -0.29 -15.22 -28.33
C GLY A 471 -1.03 -14.06 -27.69
N ILE A 472 -0.33 -12.97 -27.39
CA ILE A 472 -0.92 -11.71 -26.91
C ILE A 472 -0.53 -10.63 -27.89
N ILE A 473 -1.49 -10.03 -28.59
CA ILE A 473 -1.22 -8.98 -29.61
C ILE A 473 -1.59 -7.61 -29.03
N GLY A 474 -0.69 -6.64 -29.17
CA GLY A 474 -0.99 -5.21 -29.10
C GLY A 474 -0.93 -4.58 -30.48
N TYR A 475 -2.05 -4.07 -30.99
CA TYR A 475 -2.16 -3.43 -32.30
C TYR A 475 -2.48 -1.94 -32.17
N THR A 476 -1.74 -1.11 -32.90
CA THR A 476 -1.94 0.34 -32.96
C THR A 476 -2.38 0.76 -34.37
N PRO A 477 -3.67 1.06 -34.59
CA PRO A 477 -4.16 1.49 -35.89
C PRO A 477 -3.40 2.71 -36.40
N LYS A 478 -3.07 3.66 -35.52
CA LYS A 478 -2.16 4.77 -35.79
C LYS A 478 -0.84 4.53 -35.08
N VAL A 479 0.23 4.30 -35.85
CA VAL A 479 1.58 4.12 -35.29
C VAL A 479 1.99 5.40 -34.56
N ALA A 480 2.52 5.27 -33.34
CA ALA A 480 3.06 6.40 -32.61
C ALA A 480 4.29 6.96 -33.33
N THR A 481 4.28 8.25 -33.69
CA THR A 481 5.36 8.89 -34.45
C THR A 481 5.84 10.16 -33.75
N GLY A 482 7.14 10.29 -33.47
CA GLY A 482 7.65 11.46 -32.75
C GLY A 482 9.16 11.42 -32.51
N PRO A 483 9.73 12.43 -31.83
CA PRO A 483 11.15 12.42 -31.50
C PRO A 483 11.47 11.23 -30.58
N GLY A 484 12.19 10.25 -31.14
CA GLY A 484 12.53 9.03 -30.45
C GLY A 484 11.33 8.12 -30.17
N SER A 485 10.29 8.11 -31.02
CA SER A 485 9.22 7.11 -30.92
C SER A 485 9.77 5.69 -31.05
N GLY A 486 9.02 4.74 -30.49
CA GLY A 486 9.33 3.33 -30.62
C GLY A 486 8.38 2.45 -29.82
N THR A 487 8.04 1.29 -30.37
CA THR A 487 7.49 0.19 -29.60
C THR A 487 8.63 -0.60 -28.98
N LYS A 488 8.49 -0.94 -27.70
CA LYS A 488 9.54 -1.60 -26.92
C LYS A 488 8.99 -2.74 -26.10
N ILE A 489 9.78 -3.80 -25.94
CA ILE A 489 9.60 -4.80 -24.89
C ILE A 489 10.82 -4.76 -23.98
N TRP A 490 10.63 -4.39 -22.72
CA TRP A 490 11.66 -4.41 -21.68
C TRP A 490 11.50 -5.66 -20.81
N VAL A 491 12.50 -6.52 -20.86
CA VAL A 491 12.53 -7.74 -20.06
C VAL A 491 12.99 -7.42 -18.64
N VAL A 492 12.14 -7.71 -17.64
CA VAL A 492 12.50 -7.74 -16.23
C VAL A 492 12.41 -9.19 -15.75
N PRO A 493 13.56 -9.88 -15.58
CA PRO A 493 13.58 -11.27 -15.16
C PRO A 493 12.73 -11.50 -13.91
N ASP A 494 11.98 -12.62 -13.91
CA ASP A 494 11.13 -13.10 -12.81
C ASP A 494 10.01 -12.14 -12.36
N ARG A 495 9.73 -11.08 -13.15
CA ARG A 495 8.70 -10.09 -12.82
C ARG A 495 7.69 -9.87 -13.93
N TYR A 496 8.12 -9.32 -15.07
CA TYR A 496 7.26 -9.05 -16.23
C TYR A 496 8.09 -8.76 -17.50
N HIS A 497 7.43 -8.78 -18.65
CA HIS A 497 7.88 -8.17 -19.89
C HIS A 497 7.05 -6.93 -20.18
N LYS A 498 7.67 -5.74 -20.12
CA LYS A 498 6.93 -4.49 -20.24
C LYS A 498 6.91 -4.01 -21.68
N HIS A 499 5.75 -4.08 -22.28
CA HIS A 499 5.45 -3.46 -23.56
C HIS A 499 5.26 -1.94 -23.35
N TYR A 500 5.94 -1.14 -24.17
CA TYR A 500 5.77 0.31 -24.23
C TYR A 500 5.44 0.74 -25.65
N THR A 501 4.45 1.62 -25.80
CA THR A 501 4.30 2.48 -26.97
C THR A 501 4.86 3.86 -26.65
N GLN A 502 6.13 4.10 -26.98
CA GLN A 502 6.82 5.36 -26.74
C GLN A 502 6.57 6.36 -27.86
N ARG A 503 6.17 7.57 -27.48
CA ARG A 503 5.92 8.68 -28.43
C ARG A 503 7.00 9.76 -28.37
N ILE A 504 7.59 10.00 -27.19
CA ILE A 504 8.60 11.04 -26.99
C ILE A 504 9.76 10.47 -26.18
N ALA A 505 10.99 10.74 -26.61
CA ALA A 505 12.22 10.55 -25.85
C ALA A 505 13.35 11.46 -26.35
N GLY A 506 14.51 11.38 -25.70
CA GLY A 506 15.72 12.09 -26.13
C GLY A 506 15.63 13.58 -25.89
N ALA A 507 15.60 14.37 -26.97
CA ALA A 507 15.54 15.84 -26.90
C ALA A 507 14.19 16.39 -26.41
N GLY A 508 13.15 15.54 -26.36
CA GLY A 508 11.80 15.93 -26.00
C GLY A 508 11.00 16.54 -27.16
N GLU A 509 9.83 17.07 -26.85
CA GLU A 509 8.92 17.76 -27.77
C GLU A 509 8.25 18.93 -27.05
N GLN A 510 8.05 20.03 -27.77
CA GLN A 510 7.30 21.17 -27.27
C GLN A 510 5.85 21.06 -27.73
N PHE A 511 4.92 21.29 -26.81
CA PHE A 511 3.49 21.41 -27.09
C PHE A 511 3.05 22.85 -26.91
N LYS A 512 2.20 23.32 -27.80
CA LYS A 512 1.44 24.55 -27.67
C LYS A 512 0.08 24.28 -27.07
N ALA A 513 -0.46 25.28 -26.38
CA ALA A 513 -1.84 25.22 -25.91
C ALA A 513 -2.79 24.89 -27.08
N GLY A 514 -3.60 23.85 -26.91
CA GLY A 514 -4.52 23.33 -27.93
C GLY A 514 -3.96 22.23 -28.82
N ASP A 515 -2.67 21.89 -28.74
CA ASP A 515 -2.11 20.74 -29.43
C ASP A 515 -2.74 19.44 -28.90
N ARG A 516 -2.97 18.49 -29.82
CA ARG A 516 -3.71 17.26 -29.51
C ARG A 516 -2.97 16.00 -29.94
N LEU A 517 -3.07 14.98 -29.10
CA LEU A 517 -2.68 13.60 -29.41
C LEU A 517 -3.93 12.72 -29.31
N ASP A 518 -4.06 11.78 -30.24
CA ASP A 518 -5.15 10.82 -30.30
C ASP A 518 -4.60 9.50 -30.85
N TYR A 519 -4.54 8.49 -29.99
CA TYR A 519 -3.97 7.19 -30.28
C TYR A 519 -4.84 6.08 -29.71
N GLU A 520 -4.76 4.91 -30.36
CA GLU A 520 -5.52 3.73 -30.02
C GLU A 520 -4.58 2.53 -29.89
N MET A 521 -4.90 1.63 -28.96
CA MET A 521 -4.29 0.33 -28.80
C MET A 521 -5.40 -0.71 -28.66
N ILE A 522 -5.32 -1.79 -29.42
CA ILE A 522 -6.23 -2.93 -29.31
C ILE A 522 -5.42 -4.13 -28.85
N VAL A 523 -5.83 -4.73 -27.75
CA VAL A 523 -5.22 -5.93 -27.19
C VAL A 523 -6.12 -7.13 -27.45
N THR A 524 -5.56 -8.22 -27.98
CA THR A 524 -6.29 -9.48 -28.15
C THR A 524 -5.46 -10.70 -27.79
N GLY A 525 -6.09 -11.70 -27.17
CA GLY A 525 -5.52 -13.02 -26.92
C GLY A 525 -5.75 -13.98 -28.09
N VAL A 526 -4.74 -14.80 -28.40
CA VAL A 526 -4.76 -15.76 -29.52
C VAL A 526 -4.57 -17.16 -28.97
N ARG A 527 -5.63 -17.97 -29.03
CA ARG A 527 -5.58 -19.37 -28.56
C ARG A 527 -4.78 -20.28 -29.47
N ASP A 528 -4.28 -21.36 -28.86
CA ASP A 528 -3.63 -22.48 -29.53
C ASP A 528 -2.48 -22.04 -30.46
N GLU A 529 -1.81 -20.94 -30.11
CA GLU A 529 -0.59 -20.48 -30.75
C GLU A 529 0.57 -21.35 -30.26
N THR A 530 1.48 -21.74 -31.15
CA THR A 530 2.60 -22.62 -30.83
C THR A 530 3.95 -21.90 -30.90
N GLY A 531 3.92 -20.58 -31.08
CA GLY A 531 5.11 -19.75 -31.32
C GLY A 531 5.62 -19.88 -32.76
N ASP A 532 4.79 -20.36 -33.69
CA ASP A 532 5.05 -20.31 -35.13
C ASP A 532 4.40 -19.10 -35.80
N TRP A 533 3.57 -18.37 -35.04
CA TRP A 533 2.93 -17.10 -35.36
C TRP A 533 1.84 -17.18 -36.43
N THR A 534 1.47 -18.38 -36.89
CA THR A 534 0.44 -18.52 -37.94
C THR A 534 -0.90 -17.97 -37.47
N LYS A 535 -1.29 -18.26 -36.22
CA LYS A 535 -2.57 -17.78 -35.66
C LYS A 535 -2.49 -16.32 -35.29
N THR A 536 -1.35 -15.90 -34.75
CA THR A 536 -1.05 -14.50 -34.46
C THR A 536 -1.20 -13.62 -35.71
N GLN A 537 -0.66 -14.04 -36.86
CA GLN A 537 -0.79 -13.30 -38.12
C GLN A 537 -2.25 -13.22 -38.59
N ALA A 538 -3.00 -14.31 -38.47
CA ALA A 538 -4.42 -14.33 -38.84
C ALA A 538 -5.24 -13.38 -37.94
N ALA A 539 -4.99 -13.38 -36.63
CA ALA A 539 -5.62 -12.48 -35.67
C ALA A 539 -5.24 -11.01 -35.94
N ALA A 540 -3.97 -10.72 -36.21
CA ALA A 540 -3.52 -9.37 -36.58
C ALA A 540 -4.17 -8.88 -37.89
N ALA A 541 -4.39 -9.76 -38.87
CA ALA A 541 -5.11 -9.42 -40.10
C ALA A 541 -6.58 -9.09 -39.82
N ALA A 542 -7.26 -9.88 -38.97
CA ALA A 542 -8.63 -9.61 -38.54
C ALA A 542 -8.75 -8.28 -37.78
N LEU A 543 -7.77 -7.97 -36.91
CA LEU A 543 -7.70 -6.67 -36.24
C LEU A 543 -7.56 -5.51 -37.23
N LYS A 544 -6.73 -5.65 -38.26
CA LYS A 544 -6.58 -4.64 -39.32
C LYS A 544 -7.85 -4.47 -40.16
N GLU A 545 -8.66 -5.51 -40.31
CA GLU A 545 -9.95 -5.41 -40.98
C GLU A 545 -10.98 -4.68 -40.10
N LYS A 546 -11.07 -5.04 -38.81
CA LYS A 546 -11.99 -4.44 -37.83
C LYS A 546 -11.62 -2.99 -37.49
N TYR A 547 -10.33 -2.71 -37.37
CA TYR A 547 -9.76 -1.40 -37.03
C TYR A 547 -8.72 -1.02 -38.09
N PRO A 548 -9.14 -0.45 -39.24
CA PRO A 548 -8.25 -0.15 -40.36
C PRO A 548 -7.04 0.71 -39.96
N PRO A 549 -5.84 0.41 -40.49
CA PRO A 549 -4.66 1.26 -40.28
C PRO A 549 -4.93 2.72 -40.64
N LYS A 550 -4.49 3.61 -39.77
CA LYS A 550 -4.56 5.06 -39.91
C LYS A 550 -3.16 5.60 -40.22
N GLU A 551 -3.14 6.71 -40.96
CA GLU A 551 -1.92 7.49 -41.23
C GLU A 551 -1.49 8.34 -40.04
#